data_AF-A0A0P7AS95-F1
#
_entry.id   AF-A0A0P7AS95-F1
#
_cell.length_a   1.000
_cell.length_b   1.000
_cell.length_c   1.000
_cell.angle_alpha   90.00
_cell.angle_beta   90.00
_cell.angle_gamma   90.00
#
_symmetry.space_group_name_H-M   'P 1'
#
loop_
_entity.id
_entity.type
_entity.pdbx_description
1 polymer ?
#
loop_
_entity_poly.entity_id
_entity_poly.type
_entity_poly.pdbx_seq_one_letter_code
_entity_poly.pdbx_strand_id
1 'polypeptide(L)'
;MADYPSLINRAITMHLLREGQFTVASTFLHESTRDLPPRSETYASPHTDEDGDDDMDDDDEDPSTAEMHNLHSEDLQDRFSEMYSILSQLKDRNLVAAIEWARANSAQLDAKGSTLEFELSKLQFVWLFKGSSVNGLPDDDRNGQQGALAYARAHFARFQARHLREIQQLCAAMVYSPNLAASPYRHIFEIDSAFDDVAMSFTREFCSLLGLSAESPLYMAVTAGSIALPRLMKYTTYMREKKTEWTTDHELAFETPLPESMIYHPIFVCPVSKEQTTQDNPAMMLHCGHVICRESLQNITKAARYKCPYCPTEGQLKDAIKIKF
;
A
#
# COMPACT_ATOMS: atom_id res chain seq x y z
N MET A 1 7.14 7.77 -27.90
CA MET A 1 7.83 8.47 -26.79
C MET A 1 6.92 8.33 -25.58
N ALA A 2 7.43 8.39 -24.34
CA ALA A 2 6.53 8.30 -23.19
C ALA A 2 5.62 9.54 -23.18
N ASP A 3 4.31 9.33 -23.16
CA ASP A 3 3.32 10.43 -23.23
C ASP A 3 3.35 11.31 -21.97
N TYR A 4 3.98 10.84 -20.88
CA TYR A 4 4.04 11.53 -19.58
C TYR A 4 5.43 11.42 -18.90
N PRO A 5 6.48 12.07 -19.43
CA PRO A 5 7.83 12.00 -18.86
C PRO A 5 7.93 12.60 -17.44
N SER A 6 7.11 13.61 -17.13
CA SER A 6 7.02 14.24 -15.80
C SER A 6 6.57 13.25 -14.72
N LEU A 7 5.58 12.40 -15.02
CA LEU A 7 5.07 11.39 -14.09
C LEU A 7 6.09 10.29 -13.79
N ILE A 8 6.86 9.89 -14.80
CA ILE A 8 7.95 8.91 -14.65
C ILE A 8 9.05 9.49 -13.77
N ASN A 9 9.50 10.71 -14.05
CA ASN A 9 10.53 11.39 -13.25
C ASN A 9 10.06 11.56 -11.79
N ARG A 10 8.78 11.87 -11.57
CA ARG A 10 8.19 11.92 -10.22
C ARG A 10 8.23 10.56 -9.54
N ALA A 11 7.85 9.49 -10.23
CA ALA A 11 7.85 8.14 -9.66
C ALA A 11 9.27 7.69 -9.28
N ILE A 12 10.28 8.02 -10.10
CA ILE A 12 11.69 7.77 -9.81
C ILE A 12 12.14 8.55 -8.58
N THR A 13 11.89 9.86 -8.55
CA THR A 13 12.27 10.73 -7.42
C THR A 13 11.65 10.24 -6.12
N MET A 14 10.34 9.93 -6.13
CA MET A 14 9.63 9.41 -4.96
C MET A 14 10.16 8.06 -4.51
N HIS A 15 10.58 7.19 -5.44
CA HIS A 15 11.22 5.93 -5.09
C HIS A 15 12.58 6.17 -4.43
N LEU A 16 13.41 7.06 -4.98
CA LEU A 16 14.71 7.40 -4.39
C LEU A 16 14.59 7.98 -2.98
N LEU A 17 13.61 8.87 -2.74
CA LEU A 17 13.32 9.41 -1.40
C LEU A 17 12.90 8.30 -0.42
N ARG A 18 12.04 7.38 -0.86
CA ARG A 18 11.58 6.23 -0.06
C ARG A 18 12.67 5.21 0.24
N GLU A 19 13.72 5.15 -0.58
CA GLU A 19 14.92 4.33 -0.36
C GLU A 19 16.03 5.08 0.39
N GLY A 20 15.77 6.33 0.83
CA GLY A 20 16.71 7.15 1.61
C GLY A 20 17.86 7.71 0.78
N GLN A 21 17.76 7.65 -0.55
CA GLN A 21 18.75 8.16 -1.49
C GLN A 21 18.54 9.66 -1.76
N PHE A 22 18.54 10.47 -0.70
CA PHE A 22 18.18 11.89 -0.76
C PHE A 22 19.06 12.69 -1.73
N THR A 23 20.38 12.53 -1.66
CA THR A 23 21.32 13.25 -2.54
C THR A 23 21.08 12.91 -4.01
N VAL A 24 20.81 11.64 -4.31
CA VAL A 24 20.54 11.17 -5.67
C VAL A 24 19.19 11.71 -6.16
N ALA A 25 18.17 11.68 -5.30
CA ALA A 25 16.87 12.26 -5.60
C ALA A 25 16.97 13.76 -5.92
N SER A 26 17.69 14.54 -5.10
CA SER A 26 17.89 15.98 -5.34
C SER A 26 18.65 16.25 -6.63
N THR A 27 19.69 15.45 -6.92
CA THR A 27 20.47 15.58 -8.16
C THR A 27 19.63 15.27 -9.38
N PHE A 28 18.89 14.15 -9.34
CA PHE A 28 17.99 13.73 -10.40
C PHE A 28 16.88 14.76 -10.66
N LEU A 29 16.29 15.31 -9.61
CA LEU A 29 15.26 16.35 -9.74
C LEU A 29 15.85 17.60 -10.42
N HIS A 30 17.04 18.03 -10.01
CA HIS A 30 17.73 19.16 -10.60
C HIS A 30 18.09 18.92 -12.08
N GLU A 31 18.55 17.73 -12.45
CA GLU A 31 18.85 17.37 -13.84
C GLU A 31 17.58 17.28 -14.70
N SER A 32 16.54 16.60 -14.21
CA SER A 32 15.28 16.44 -14.93
C SER A 32 14.53 17.74 -15.21
N THR A 33 14.75 18.77 -14.38
CA THR A 33 14.17 20.11 -14.57
C THR A 33 14.93 20.92 -15.63
N ARG A 34 16.22 20.62 -15.87
CA ARG A 34 17.06 21.32 -16.86
C ARG A 34 16.90 20.79 -18.29
N ASP A 35 16.51 19.54 -18.44
CA ASP A 35 16.29 18.90 -19.75
C ASP A 35 14.87 19.13 -20.32
N LEU A 36 14.00 19.85 -19.61
CA LEU A 36 12.75 20.35 -20.19
C LEU A 36 13.07 21.54 -21.10
N PRO A 37 12.75 21.49 -22.41
CA PRO A 37 12.88 22.67 -23.25
C PRO A 37 12.02 23.81 -22.66
N PRO A 38 12.46 25.07 -22.72
CA PRO A 38 11.60 26.19 -22.32
C PRO A 38 10.30 26.09 -23.11
N ARG A 39 9.14 26.09 -22.42
CA ARG A 39 7.82 26.20 -23.06
C ARG A 39 7.90 27.38 -24.02
N SER A 40 7.81 27.10 -25.32
CA SER A 40 7.79 28.17 -26.33
C SER A 40 6.42 28.85 -26.23
N GLU A 41 6.34 29.95 -25.49
CA GLU A 41 5.31 30.95 -25.68
C GLU A 41 5.47 31.50 -27.10
N THR A 42 4.81 30.93 -28.11
CA THR A 42 4.65 31.44 -29.50
C THR A 42 4.12 30.31 -30.39
N TYR A 43 3.01 30.37 -31.13
CA TYR A 43 2.13 31.44 -31.60
C TYR A 43 0.70 30.91 -31.71
N ALA A 44 -0.29 31.70 -31.28
CA ALA A 44 -1.64 31.59 -31.82
C ALA A 44 -1.58 31.79 -33.34
N SER A 45 -2.00 30.79 -34.11
CA SER A 45 -2.44 30.97 -35.50
C SER A 45 -3.92 30.60 -35.57
N PRO A 46 -4.80 31.51 -36.03
CA PRO A 46 -6.21 31.23 -36.16
C PRO A 46 -6.41 30.41 -37.44
N HIS A 47 -6.48 29.09 -37.31
CA HIS A 47 -7.09 28.25 -38.34
C HIS A 47 -8.55 28.04 -37.95
N THR A 48 -9.41 28.89 -38.54
CA THR A 48 -10.84 28.65 -38.61
C THR A 48 -11.08 27.58 -39.65
N ASP A 49 -11.41 26.38 -39.19
CA ASP A 49 -11.89 25.31 -40.04
C ASP A 49 -13.42 25.27 -39.84
N GLU A 50 -14.17 25.48 -40.92
CA GLU A 50 -15.62 25.36 -40.97
C GLU A 50 -15.99 23.88 -40.81
N ASP A 51 -16.13 23.39 -39.59
CA ASP A 51 -16.93 22.21 -39.22
C ASP A 51 -17.03 22.20 -37.68
N GLY A 52 -18.16 22.67 -37.16
CA GLY A 52 -18.36 22.89 -35.73
C GLY A 52 -18.55 21.61 -34.93
N ASP A 53 -17.44 21.05 -34.45
CA ASP A 53 -17.40 20.13 -33.31
C ASP A 53 -16.51 20.74 -32.21
N ASP A 54 -17.12 20.95 -31.04
CA ASP A 54 -16.48 21.46 -29.83
C ASP A 54 -15.50 20.41 -29.27
N ASP A 55 -14.22 20.51 -29.61
CA ASP A 55 -13.17 19.84 -28.84
C ASP A 55 -12.88 20.65 -27.57
N MET A 56 -13.01 19.97 -26.42
CA MET A 56 -12.71 20.54 -25.11
C MET A 56 -11.24 20.97 -25.06
N ASP A 57 -11.01 22.28 -24.97
CA ASP A 57 -9.74 22.87 -24.53
C ASP A 57 -9.39 22.31 -23.14
N ASP A 58 -8.50 21.32 -23.08
CA ASP A 58 -7.87 20.81 -21.85
C ASP A 58 -6.63 21.66 -21.50
N ASP A 59 -6.76 22.99 -21.66
CA ASP A 59 -5.74 24.00 -21.38
C ASP A 59 -6.04 24.66 -20.02
N ASP A 60 -5.80 23.91 -18.95
CA ASP A 60 -5.76 24.45 -17.57
C ASP A 60 -4.72 23.71 -16.70
N GLU A 61 -3.50 23.50 -17.21
CA GLU A 61 -2.34 23.30 -16.31
C GLU A 61 -1.84 24.66 -15.80
N ASP A 62 -2.48 25.13 -14.74
CA ASP A 62 -2.15 26.33 -13.97
C ASP A 62 -0.66 26.33 -13.54
N PRO A 63 0.13 27.38 -13.86
CA PRO A 63 1.53 27.55 -13.43
C PRO A 63 1.74 27.49 -11.92
N SER A 64 0.67 27.65 -11.12
CA SER A 64 0.71 27.48 -9.67
C SER A 64 1.05 26.05 -9.21
N THR A 65 0.79 25.04 -10.04
CA THR A 65 1.04 23.62 -9.69
C THR A 65 2.54 23.30 -9.61
N ALA A 66 3.35 23.81 -10.53
CA ALA A 66 4.80 23.58 -10.52
C ALA A 66 5.50 24.22 -9.30
N GLU A 67 5.05 25.40 -8.86
CA GLU A 67 5.56 26.06 -7.64
C GLU A 67 5.02 25.38 -6.36
N MET A 68 3.78 24.90 -6.35
CA MET A 68 3.22 24.09 -5.25
C MET A 68 3.95 22.73 -5.08
N HIS A 69 4.43 22.13 -6.17
CA HIS A 69 5.05 20.79 -6.13
C HIS A 69 6.50 20.75 -5.65
N ASN A 70 7.28 21.82 -5.84
CA ASN A 70 8.62 21.93 -5.23
C ASN A 70 8.55 22.09 -3.71
N LEU A 71 7.55 22.82 -3.20
CA LEU A 71 7.28 22.94 -1.76
C LEU A 71 6.95 21.59 -1.11
N HIS A 72 6.30 20.68 -1.84
CA HIS A 72 6.07 19.31 -1.38
C HIS A 72 7.35 18.46 -1.35
N SER A 73 8.34 18.72 -2.21
CA SER A 73 9.55 17.89 -2.26
C SER A 73 10.46 18.10 -1.06
N GLU A 74 10.62 19.35 -0.59
CA GLU A 74 11.43 19.65 0.60
C GLU A 74 10.75 19.16 1.89
N ASP A 75 9.44 19.43 2.07
CA ASP A 75 8.70 18.89 3.22
C ASP A 75 8.71 17.35 3.22
N LEU A 76 8.51 16.69 2.07
CA LEU A 76 8.61 15.23 1.99
C LEU A 76 10.02 14.74 2.31
N GLN A 77 11.05 15.43 1.85
CA GLN A 77 12.44 15.08 2.17
C GLN A 77 12.70 15.19 3.68
N ASP A 78 12.20 16.22 4.35
CA ASP A 78 12.30 16.38 5.80
C ASP A 78 11.55 15.25 6.53
N ARG A 79 10.33 14.92 6.08
CA ARG A 79 9.54 13.80 6.64
C ARG A 79 10.27 12.47 6.49
N PHE A 80 10.77 12.16 5.30
CA PHE A 80 11.53 10.92 5.10
C PHE A 80 12.84 10.93 5.88
N SER A 81 13.50 12.08 6.05
CA SER A 81 14.69 12.21 6.90
C SER A 81 14.40 11.87 8.36
N GLU A 82 13.26 12.36 8.89
CA GLU A 82 12.76 11.97 10.23
C GLU A 82 12.52 10.46 10.31
N MET A 83 11.82 9.88 9.33
CA MET A 83 11.55 8.44 9.26
C MET A 83 12.84 7.62 9.31
N TYR A 84 13.85 7.99 8.51
CA TYR A 84 15.12 7.28 8.45
C TYR A 84 15.93 7.42 9.74
N SER A 85 15.85 8.57 10.43
CA SER A 85 16.46 8.75 11.75
C SER A 85 15.84 7.79 12.78
N ILE A 86 14.51 7.64 12.78
CA ILE A 86 13.81 6.68 13.63
C ILE A 86 14.16 5.24 13.26
N LEU A 87 14.20 4.90 11.97
CA LEU A 87 14.60 3.57 11.49
C LEU A 87 16.04 3.23 11.87
N SER A 88 16.97 4.19 11.85
CA SER A 88 18.34 3.98 12.32
C SER A 88 18.36 3.61 13.81
N GLN A 89 17.59 4.32 14.63
CA GLN A 89 17.47 4.00 16.06
C GLN A 89 16.85 2.62 16.28
N LEU A 90 15.85 2.23 15.48
CA LEU A 90 15.27 0.88 15.54
C LEU A 90 16.29 -0.22 15.21
N LYS A 91 17.16 0.00 14.22
CA LYS A 91 18.27 -0.93 13.90
C LYS A 91 19.24 -1.07 15.06
N ASP A 92 19.51 0.03 15.77
CA ASP A 92 20.32 0.06 17.00
C ASP A 92 19.56 -0.43 18.24
N ARG A 93 18.40 -1.07 18.06
CA ARG A 93 17.52 -1.60 19.12
C ARG A 93 17.01 -0.54 20.10
N ASN A 94 16.97 0.72 19.68
CA ASN A 94 16.36 1.83 20.40
C ASN A 94 14.95 2.10 19.89
N LEU A 95 13.95 1.71 20.68
CA LEU A 95 12.52 1.83 20.34
C LEU A 95 11.91 3.17 20.74
N VAL A 96 12.63 4.02 21.50
CA VAL A 96 12.06 5.21 22.15
C VAL A 96 11.50 6.19 21.12
N ALA A 97 12.28 6.57 20.11
CA ALA A 97 11.85 7.53 19.10
C ALA A 97 10.64 7.02 18.30
N ALA A 98 10.60 5.73 17.98
CA ALA A 98 9.46 5.13 17.29
C ALA A 98 8.20 5.11 18.16
N ILE A 99 8.32 4.83 19.46
CA ILE A 99 7.20 4.88 20.42
C ILE A 99 6.67 6.30 20.57
N GLU A 100 7.55 7.30 20.64
CA GLU A 100 7.16 8.71 20.74
C GLU A 100 6.45 9.18 19.49
N TRP A 101 6.97 8.83 18.31
CA TRP A 101 6.31 9.11 17.04
C TRP A 101 4.93 8.45 16.96
N ALA A 102 4.83 7.16 17.33
CA ALA A 102 3.55 6.44 17.30
C ALA A 102 2.54 7.07 18.27
N ARG A 103 3.00 7.51 19.46
CA ARG A 103 2.17 8.22 20.43
C ARG A 103 1.68 9.56 19.91
N ALA A 104 2.55 10.35 19.29
CA ALA A 104 2.20 11.65 18.70
C ALA A 104 1.15 11.51 17.59
N ASN A 105 1.17 10.40 16.87
CA ASN A 105 0.27 10.10 15.75
C ASN A 105 -0.88 9.13 16.13
N SER A 106 -1.04 8.79 17.41
CA SER A 106 -1.97 7.77 17.91
C SER A 106 -3.40 7.92 17.40
N ALA A 107 -3.96 9.13 17.44
CA ALA A 107 -5.32 9.39 16.97
C ALA A 107 -5.53 9.05 15.47
N GLN A 108 -4.54 9.35 14.62
CA GLN A 108 -4.61 9.04 13.18
C GLN A 108 -4.38 7.55 12.92
N LEU A 109 -3.50 6.91 13.69
CA LEU A 109 -3.24 5.47 13.62
C LEU A 109 -4.46 4.66 14.07
N ASP A 110 -5.14 5.08 15.14
CA ASP A 110 -6.35 4.44 15.66
C ASP A 110 -7.52 4.57 14.69
N ALA A 111 -7.67 5.73 14.02
CA ALA A 111 -8.68 5.92 12.98
C ALA A 111 -8.51 4.95 11.80
N LYS A 112 -7.27 4.53 11.52
CA LYS A 112 -6.93 3.51 10.51
C LYS A 112 -6.93 2.09 11.06
N GLY A 113 -7.19 1.91 12.35
CA GLY A 113 -7.19 0.60 13.02
C GLY A 113 -5.79 0.00 13.20
N SER A 114 -4.71 0.78 13.10
CA SER A 114 -3.35 0.29 13.30
C SER A 114 -3.12 -0.21 14.73
N THR A 115 -2.20 -1.14 14.92
CA THR A 115 -1.77 -1.66 16.24
C THR A 115 -0.31 -1.31 16.56
N LEU A 116 0.33 -0.47 15.73
CA LEU A 116 1.76 -0.18 15.80
C LEU A 116 2.21 0.35 17.17
N GLU A 117 1.46 1.27 17.77
CA GLU A 117 1.83 1.86 19.08
C GLU A 117 1.93 0.77 20.17
N PHE A 118 1.01 -0.21 20.14
CA PHE A 118 1.03 -1.32 21.07
C PHE A 118 2.16 -2.30 20.78
N GLU A 119 2.39 -2.68 19.52
CA GLU A 119 3.48 -3.60 19.16
C GLU A 119 4.86 -3.03 19.53
N LEU A 120 5.09 -1.73 19.31
CA LEU A 120 6.30 -1.04 19.76
C LEU A 120 6.45 -1.08 21.28
N SER A 121 5.38 -0.77 22.01
CA SER A 121 5.38 -0.78 23.49
C SER A 121 5.60 -2.18 24.06
N LYS A 122 4.99 -3.19 23.43
CA LYS A 122 5.16 -4.61 23.76
C LYS A 122 6.59 -5.08 23.50
N LEU A 123 7.18 -4.72 22.36
CA LEU A 123 8.57 -5.04 22.07
C LEU A 123 9.52 -4.37 23.07
N GLN A 124 9.26 -3.12 23.46
CA GLN A 124 10.05 -2.44 24.50
C GLN A 124 9.96 -3.16 25.85
N PHE A 125 8.76 -3.60 26.25
CA PHE A 125 8.60 -4.42 27.45
C PHE A 125 9.42 -5.71 27.36
N VAL A 126 9.32 -6.45 26.26
CA VAL A 126 10.06 -7.70 26.04
C VAL A 126 11.56 -7.45 26.07
N TRP A 127 12.02 -6.36 25.45
CA TRP A 127 13.43 -5.97 25.38
C TRP A 127 14.00 -5.64 26.76
N LEU A 128 13.27 -4.90 27.59
CA LEU A 128 13.65 -4.65 28.99
C LEU A 128 13.63 -5.94 29.82
N PHE A 129 12.62 -6.79 29.62
CA PHE A 129 12.46 -8.03 30.39
C PHE A 129 13.62 -9.02 30.18
N LYS A 130 14.20 -9.06 28.96
CA LYS A 130 15.37 -9.88 28.64
C LYS A 130 16.60 -9.51 29.48
N GLY A 131 16.68 -8.28 29.98
CA GLY A 131 17.72 -7.82 30.90
C GLY A 131 19.08 -7.58 30.24
N SER A 132 20.01 -7.06 31.05
CA SER A 132 21.34 -6.56 30.68
C SER A 132 22.19 -7.59 29.91
N SER A 133 22.06 -8.87 30.21
CA SER A 133 22.82 -9.95 29.56
C SER A 133 22.48 -10.17 28.09
N VAL A 134 21.29 -9.77 27.65
CA VAL A 134 20.82 -9.95 26.26
C VAL A 134 20.75 -8.61 25.54
N ASN A 135 20.26 -7.56 26.22
CA ASN A 135 20.01 -6.27 25.58
C ASN A 135 21.19 -5.29 25.65
N GLY A 136 22.23 -5.58 26.45
CA GLY A 136 23.40 -4.72 26.60
C GLY A 136 23.11 -3.37 27.29
N LEU A 137 21.90 -3.17 27.84
CA LEU A 137 21.54 -1.98 28.60
C LEU A 137 22.09 -2.07 30.04
N PRO A 138 22.27 -0.92 30.74
CA PRO A 138 22.71 -0.91 32.14
C PRO A 138 21.86 -1.82 33.02
N ASP A 139 22.50 -2.47 33.99
CA ASP A 139 21.82 -3.29 35.01
C ASP A 139 21.32 -2.40 36.15
N ASP A 140 20.29 -1.61 35.86
CA ASP A 140 19.66 -0.67 36.80
C ASP A 140 18.18 -1.00 37.02
N ASP A 141 17.50 -0.23 37.87
CA ASP A 141 16.07 -0.40 38.20
C ASP A 141 15.14 -0.25 36.96
N ARG A 142 15.65 0.25 35.84
CA ARG A 142 14.91 0.45 34.59
C ARG A 142 15.06 -0.74 33.63
N ASN A 143 15.93 -1.70 33.94
CA ASN A 143 16.17 -2.89 33.13
C ASN A 143 15.74 -4.18 33.87
N GLY A 144 15.68 -5.29 33.14
CA GLY A 144 15.26 -6.58 33.67
C GLY A 144 13.78 -6.62 34.04
N GLN A 145 13.41 -7.58 34.91
CA GLN A 145 12.01 -7.82 35.29
C GLN A 145 11.36 -6.61 35.97
N GLN A 146 12.09 -5.93 36.85
CA GLN A 146 11.55 -4.79 37.59
C GLN A 146 11.30 -3.60 36.66
N GLY A 147 12.27 -3.30 35.79
CA GLY A 147 12.14 -2.26 34.77
C GLY A 147 10.99 -2.53 33.81
N ALA A 148 10.87 -3.77 33.31
CA ALA A 148 9.77 -4.18 32.45
C ALA A 148 8.40 -4.03 33.13
N LEU A 149 8.27 -4.42 34.41
CA LEU A 149 7.04 -4.25 35.17
C LEU A 149 6.69 -2.77 35.39
N ALA A 150 7.68 -1.93 35.71
CA ALA A 150 7.50 -0.50 35.86
C ALA A 150 7.03 0.13 34.54
N TYR A 151 7.66 -0.26 33.43
CA TYR A 151 7.27 0.15 32.08
C TYR A 151 5.83 -0.25 31.75
N ALA A 152 5.46 -1.51 31.98
CA ALA A 152 4.09 -2.00 31.73
C ALA A 152 3.05 -1.19 32.50
N ARG A 153 3.30 -0.88 33.77
CA ARG A 153 2.38 -0.07 34.60
C ARG A 153 2.20 1.34 34.06
N ALA A 154 3.25 1.96 33.54
CA ALA A 154 3.21 3.31 33.00
C ALA A 154 2.54 3.39 31.62
N HIS A 155 2.76 2.39 30.77
CA HIS A 155 2.41 2.48 29.34
C HIS A 155 1.22 1.63 28.92
N PHE A 156 0.96 0.47 29.54
CA PHE A 156 -0.05 -0.47 29.06
C PHE A 156 -1.50 -0.10 29.40
N ALA A 157 -1.74 0.81 30.34
CA ALA A 157 -3.08 1.19 30.78
C ALA A 157 -3.98 1.64 29.61
N ARG A 158 -3.43 2.38 28.64
CA ARG A 158 -4.19 2.89 27.47
C ARG A 158 -4.64 1.78 26.52
N PHE A 159 -3.90 0.68 26.44
CA PHE A 159 -4.16 -0.40 25.48
C PHE A 159 -5.11 -1.47 26.03
N GLN A 160 -5.54 -1.37 27.29
CA GLN A 160 -6.36 -2.38 27.95
C GLN A 160 -7.68 -2.65 27.21
N ALA A 161 -8.31 -1.63 26.61
CA ALA A 161 -9.58 -1.84 25.91
C ALA A 161 -9.47 -2.80 24.71
N ARG A 162 -8.33 -2.79 24.01
CA ARG A 162 -8.12 -3.54 22.75
C ARG A 162 -7.20 -4.76 22.91
N HIS A 163 -6.22 -4.69 23.82
CA HIS A 163 -5.13 -5.66 23.94
C HIS A 163 -5.03 -6.30 25.34
N LEU A 164 -6.11 -6.32 26.13
CA LEU A 164 -6.10 -6.86 27.50
C LEU A 164 -5.49 -8.26 27.59
N ARG A 165 -5.86 -9.15 26.66
CA ARG A 165 -5.42 -10.54 26.66
C ARG A 165 -3.91 -10.67 26.51
N GLU A 166 -3.32 -9.90 25.60
CA GLU A 166 -1.87 -9.89 25.36
C GLU A 166 -1.13 -9.29 26.56
N ILE A 167 -1.66 -8.20 27.14
CA ILE A 167 -1.11 -7.60 28.37
C ILE A 167 -1.12 -8.62 29.52
N GLN A 168 -2.20 -9.39 29.69
CA GLN A 168 -2.28 -10.44 30.70
C GLN A 168 -1.24 -11.54 30.46
N GLN A 169 -1.01 -11.94 29.21
CA GLN A 169 0.02 -12.93 28.87
C GLN A 169 1.43 -12.42 29.18
N LEU A 170 1.74 -11.17 28.84
CA LEU A 170 3.02 -10.52 29.16
C LEU A 170 3.25 -10.46 30.68
N CYS A 171 2.22 -10.08 31.44
CA CYS A 171 2.29 -10.06 32.89
C CYS A 171 2.43 -11.46 33.49
N ALA A 172 1.69 -12.45 32.98
CA ALA A 172 1.78 -13.82 33.44
C ALA A 172 3.14 -14.46 33.13
N ALA A 173 3.76 -14.10 32.01
CA ALA A 173 5.09 -14.56 31.62
C ALA A 173 6.18 -14.14 32.61
N MET A 174 5.99 -13.03 33.34
CA MET A 174 6.96 -12.59 34.36
C MET A 174 7.15 -13.63 35.47
N VAL A 175 6.09 -14.37 35.83
CA VAL A 175 6.16 -15.45 36.83
C VAL A 175 7.07 -16.59 36.36
N TYR A 176 7.16 -16.79 35.05
CA TYR A 176 8.00 -17.81 34.42
C TYR A 176 9.43 -17.33 34.16
N SER A 177 9.86 -16.15 34.61
CA SER A 177 11.18 -15.62 34.26
C SER A 177 12.36 -16.58 34.46
N PRO A 178 12.44 -17.37 35.56
CA PRO A 178 13.54 -18.34 35.73
C PRO A 178 13.53 -19.50 34.72
N ASN A 179 12.38 -19.77 34.10
CA ASN A 179 12.17 -20.89 33.19
C ASN A 179 11.32 -20.50 31.97
N LEU A 180 11.60 -19.33 31.39
CA LEU A 180 10.79 -18.75 30.31
C LEU A 180 10.79 -19.64 29.06
N ALA A 181 11.89 -20.34 28.80
CA ALA A 181 12.06 -21.23 27.65
C ALA A 181 11.14 -22.46 27.70
N ALA A 182 10.74 -22.94 28.89
CA ALA A 182 9.78 -24.04 29.03
C ALA A 182 8.35 -23.53 29.28
N SER A 183 8.14 -22.21 29.30
CA SER A 183 6.84 -21.61 29.57
C SER A 183 5.93 -21.63 28.33
N PRO A 184 4.60 -21.61 28.51
CA PRO A 184 3.66 -21.45 27.40
C PRO A 184 3.80 -20.10 26.68
N TYR A 185 4.52 -19.13 27.26
CA TYR A 185 4.71 -17.79 26.74
C TYR A 185 6.01 -17.60 25.95
N ARG A 186 6.82 -18.65 25.77
CA ARG A 186 8.12 -18.59 25.08
C ARG A 186 8.07 -17.80 23.77
N HIS A 187 7.09 -18.10 22.92
CA HIS A 187 6.91 -17.49 21.60
C HIS A 187 6.77 -15.96 21.63
N ILE A 188 6.26 -15.38 22.73
CA ILE A 188 6.11 -13.91 22.88
C ILE A 188 7.48 -13.22 23.05
N PHE A 189 8.48 -13.97 23.51
CA PHE A 189 9.82 -13.47 23.81
C PHE A 189 10.86 -13.91 22.77
N GLU A 190 10.43 -14.47 21.64
CA GLU A 190 11.28 -14.73 20.48
C GLU A 190 11.35 -13.43 19.65
N ILE A 191 12.54 -12.82 19.60
CA ILE A 191 12.73 -11.44 19.09
C ILE A 191 13.65 -11.38 17.86
N ASP A 192 13.94 -12.53 17.26
CA ASP A 192 14.93 -12.63 16.17
C ASP A 192 14.54 -11.75 14.98
N SER A 193 13.26 -11.75 14.58
CA SER A 193 12.71 -10.87 13.54
C SER A 193 11.95 -9.66 14.07
N ALA A 194 11.63 -9.61 15.37
CA ALA A 194 10.63 -8.68 15.90
C ALA A 194 10.95 -7.19 15.66
N PHE A 195 12.23 -6.82 15.64
CA PHE A 195 12.63 -5.44 15.33
C PHE A 195 12.50 -5.11 13.84
N ASP A 196 12.81 -6.08 12.96
CA ASP A 196 12.64 -5.89 11.52
C ASP A 196 11.15 -5.81 11.18
N ASP A 197 10.32 -6.67 11.79
CA ASP A 197 8.87 -6.68 11.63
C ASP A 197 8.24 -5.36 12.06
N VAL A 198 8.66 -4.83 13.22
CA VAL A 198 8.18 -3.55 13.73
C VAL A 198 8.71 -2.38 12.91
N ALA A 199 9.94 -2.43 12.39
CA ALA A 199 10.48 -1.43 11.47
C ALA A 199 9.70 -1.39 10.14
N MET A 200 9.36 -2.55 9.59
CA MET A 200 8.50 -2.65 8.40
C MET A 200 7.11 -2.10 8.66
N SER A 201 6.50 -2.46 9.79
CA SER A 201 5.19 -1.92 10.19
C SER A 201 5.25 -0.41 10.39
N PHE A 202 6.31 0.12 11.01
CA PHE A 202 6.52 1.55 11.18
C PHE A 202 6.58 2.28 9.83
N THR A 203 7.41 1.81 8.89
CA THR A 203 7.51 2.40 7.54
C THR A 203 6.17 2.40 6.82
N ARG A 204 5.40 1.31 6.93
CA ARG A 204 4.06 1.21 6.33
C ARG A 204 3.10 2.25 6.91
N GLU A 205 3.04 2.37 8.22
CA GLU A 205 2.16 3.35 8.87
C GLU A 205 2.61 4.79 8.58
N PHE A 206 3.92 5.05 8.58
CA PHE A 206 4.49 6.35 8.24
C PHE A 206 4.07 6.80 6.84
N CYS A 207 4.31 5.95 5.83
CA CYS A 207 3.89 6.21 4.44
C CYS A 207 2.37 6.39 4.35
N SER A 208 1.60 5.54 5.03
CA SER A 208 0.14 5.64 5.06
C SER A 208 -0.32 6.99 5.60
N LEU A 209 0.27 7.51 6.68
CA LEU A 209 -0.06 8.83 7.23
C LEU A 209 0.26 9.98 6.27
N LEU A 210 1.30 9.84 5.45
CA LEU A 210 1.60 10.78 4.36
C LEU A 210 0.67 10.64 3.14
N GLY A 211 -0.32 9.75 3.18
CA GLY A 211 -1.20 9.48 2.04
C GLY A 211 -0.50 8.70 0.91
N LEU A 212 0.64 8.09 1.23
CA LEU A 212 1.48 7.34 0.29
C LEU A 212 1.20 5.84 0.42
N SER A 213 1.30 5.11 -0.70
CA SER A 213 1.24 3.64 -0.69
C SER A 213 2.36 3.04 0.18
N ALA A 214 2.12 1.87 0.78
CA ALA A 214 3.13 1.18 1.58
C ALA A 214 4.41 0.89 0.76
N GLU A 215 4.23 0.27 -0.41
CA GLU A 215 5.31 -0.02 -1.35
C GLU A 215 5.41 1.06 -2.43
N SER A 216 6.62 1.27 -2.97
CA SER A 216 6.81 2.24 -4.06
C SER A 216 6.05 1.79 -5.32
N PRO A 217 5.22 2.66 -5.93
CA PRO A 217 4.53 2.33 -7.18
C PRO A 217 5.50 1.92 -8.30
N LEU A 218 6.68 2.53 -8.35
CA LEU A 218 7.72 2.18 -9.32
C LEU A 218 8.25 0.77 -9.07
N TYR A 219 8.56 0.45 -7.80
CA TYR A 219 9.01 -0.89 -7.41
C TYR A 219 7.98 -1.96 -7.79
N MET A 220 6.71 -1.69 -7.48
CA MET A 220 5.60 -2.56 -7.82
C MET A 220 5.46 -2.78 -9.33
N ALA A 221 5.48 -1.71 -10.12
CA ALA A 221 5.34 -1.79 -11.57
C ALA A 221 6.51 -2.55 -12.21
N VAL A 222 7.75 -2.27 -11.80
CA VAL A 222 8.95 -2.96 -12.30
C VAL A 222 8.92 -4.43 -11.90
N THR A 223 8.50 -4.76 -10.68
CA THR A 223 8.46 -6.14 -10.21
C THR A 223 7.38 -6.95 -10.93
N ALA A 224 6.15 -6.44 -11.00
CA ALA A 224 5.06 -7.05 -11.77
C ALA A 224 5.44 -7.20 -13.25
N GLY A 225 6.03 -6.16 -13.84
CA GLY A 225 6.56 -6.19 -15.20
C GLY A 225 7.64 -7.25 -15.39
N SER A 226 8.56 -7.41 -14.44
CA SER A 226 9.60 -8.45 -14.49
C SER A 226 9.03 -9.86 -14.43
N ILE A 227 7.91 -10.06 -13.71
CA ILE A 227 7.18 -11.34 -13.67
C ILE A 227 6.50 -11.62 -15.01
N ALA A 228 5.90 -10.59 -15.64
CA ALA A 228 5.16 -10.72 -16.89
C ALA A 228 6.07 -10.88 -18.12
N LEU A 229 7.20 -10.17 -18.14
CA LEU A 229 8.04 -9.98 -19.34
C LEU A 229 8.50 -11.29 -20.01
N PRO A 230 8.97 -12.33 -19.30
CA PRO A 230 9.40 -13.56 -19.94
C PRO A 230 8.27 -14.29 -20.68
N ARG A 231 7.03 -14.19 -20.17
CA ARG A 231 5.86 -14.76 -20.83
C ARG A 231 5.45 -13.92 -22.04
N LEU A 232 5.51 -12.59 -21.91
CA LEU A 232 5.22 -11.67 -23.02
C LEU A 232 6.17 -11.92 -24.19
N MET A 233 7.48 -12.05 -23.94
CA MET A 233 8.48 -12.33 -24.98
C MET A 233 8.23 -13.65 -25.73
N LYS A 234 7.85 -14.71 -25.00
CA LYS A 234 7.50 -16.00 -25.62
C LYS A 234 6.24 -15.87 -26.49
N TYR A 235 5.23 -15.17 -25.98
CA TYR A 235 3.98 -14.94 -26.68
C TYR A 235 4.18 -14.11 -27.95
N THR A 236 4.93 -13.00 -27.89
CA THR A 236 5.24 -12.16 -29.06
C THR A 236 6.00 -12.91 -30.14
N THR A 237 6.91 -13.81 -29.74
CA THR A 237 7.66 -14.64 -30.69
C THR A 237 6.73 -15.61 -31.43
N TYR A 238 5.86 -16.30 -30.68
CA TYR A 238 4.87 -17.22 -31.23
C TYR A 238 3.84 -16.52 -32.15
N MET A 239 3.36 -15.33 -31.77
CA MET A 239 2.42 -14.56 -32.59
C MET A 239 3.04 -14.10 -33.91
N ARG A 240 4.32 -13.68 -33.88
CA ARG A 240 5.09 -13.35 -35.09
C ARG A 240 5.24 -14.56 -36.02
N GLU A 241 5.49 -15.75 -35.47
CA GLU A 241 5.56 -16.99 -36.25
C GLU A 241 4.22 -17.37 -36.89
N LYS A 242 3.11 -17.14 -36.19
CA LYS A 242 1.75 -17.47 -36.66
C LYS A 242 1.09 -16.40 -37.53
N LYS A 243 1.73 -15.23 -37.74
CA LYS A 243 1.17 -14.07 -38.46
C LYS A 243 -0.21 -13.64 -37.93
N THR A 244 -0.44 -13.81 -36.65
CA THR A 244 -1.66 -13.37 -35.98
C THR A 244 -1.33 -12.14 -35.16
N GLU A 245 -2.04 -11.04 -35.41
CA GLU A 245 -1.87 -9.79 -34.69
C GLU A 245 -2.78 -9.76 -33.45
N TRP A 246 -2.24 -9.23 -32.36
CA TRP A 246 -2.99 -8.94 -31.15
C TRP A 246 -3.86 -7.71 -31.40
N THR A 247 -5.17 -7.80 -31.15
CA THR A 247 -6.17 -6.80 -31.57
C THR A 247 -6.98 -6.20 -30.43
N THR A 248 -6.69 -6.55 -29.18
CA THR A 248 -7.38 -6.01 -27.99
C THR A 248 -6.53 -4.96 -27.29
N ASP A 249 -6.99 -3.71 -27.30
CA ASP A 249 -6.31 -2.56 -26.69
C ASP A 249 -6.40 -2.51 -25.16
N HIS A 250 -7.33 -3.26 -24.55
CA HIS A 250 -7.67 -3.12 -23.12
C HIS A 250 -7.47 -4.40 -22.30
N GLU A 251 -6.87 -5.44 -22.88
CA GLU A 251 -6.68 -6.72 -22.20
C GLU A 251 -5.26 -7.26 -22.40
N LEU A 252 -4.76 -7.98 -21.40
CA LEU A 252 -3.51 -8.71 -21.51
C LEU A 252 -3.75 -10.07 -22.19
N ALA A 253 -2.80 -10.51 -23.01
CA ALA A 253 -2.88 -11.79 -23.71
C ALA A 253 -2.94 -13.04 -22.81
N PHE A 254 -2.52 -12.88 -21.57
CA PHE A 254 -2.60 -13.91 -20.56
C PHE A 254 -2.59 -13.26 -19.17
N GLU A 255 -3.10 -14.00 -18.20
CA GLU A 255 -3.02 -13.62 -16.80
C GLU A 255 -1.56 -13.68 -16.31
N THR A 256 -1.11 -12.57 -15.72
CA THR A 256 0.21 -12.52 -15.09
C THR A 256 0.09 -13.16 -13.70
N PRO A 257 0.92 -14.18 -13.37
CA PRO A 257 0.83 -14.92 -12.12
C PRO A 257 1.44 -14.09 -10.98
N LEU A 258 0.79 -13.00 -10.62
CA LEU A 258 1.25 -12.14 -9.55
C LEU A 258 1.10 -12.85 -8.19
N PRO A 259 2.05 -12.66 -7.27
CA PRO A 259 1.89 -13.15 -5.91
C PRO A 259 0.72 -12.45 -5.22
N GLU A 260 0.11 -13.11 -4.23
CA GLU A 260 -1.06 -12.61 -3.51
C GLU A 260 -0.83 -11.24 -2.88
N SER A 261 0.41 -10.93 -2.48
CA SER A 261 0.80 -9.62 -1.95
C SER A 261 0.65 -8.45 -2.94
N MET A 262 0.54 -8.75 -4.24
CA MET A 262 0.37 -7.75 -5.30
C MET A 262 -1.06 -7.71 -5.86
N ILE A 263 -2.00 -8.44 -5.25
CA ILE A 263 -3.40 -8.50 -5.64
C ILE A 263 -4.20 -7.68 -4.62
N TYR A 264 -4.46 -6.42 -4.95
CA TYR A 264 -5.04 -5.45 -4.01
C TYR A 264 -6.58 -5.40 -4.03
N HIS A 265 -7.19 -5.85 -5.13
CA HIS A 265 -8.63 -5.75 -5.33
C HIS A 265 -9.20 -7.09 -5.77
N PRO A 266 -10.36 -7.48 -5.22
CA PRO A 266 -11.09 -8.64 -5.73
C PRO A 266 -11.48 -8.39 -7.18
N ILE A 267 -11.16 -9.36 -8.04
CA ILE A 267 -11.55 -9.35 -9.44
C ILE A 267 -12.67 -10.38 -9.61
N PHE A 268 -13.76 -9.97 -10.25
CA PHE A 268 -14.81 -10.88 -10.67
C PHE A 268 -14.85 -10.92 -12.20
N VAL A 269 -14.77 -12.13 -12.75
CA VAL A 269 -14.96 -12.38 -14.18
C VAL A 269 -16.34 -12.97 -14.37
N CYS A 270 -17.18 -12.30 -15.14
CA CYS A 270 -18.55 -12.75 -15.42
C CYS A 270 -18.50 -14.06 -16.23
N PRO A 271 -19.05 -15.18 -15.73
CA PRO A 271 -18.96 -16.42 -16.49
C PRO A 271 -19.88 -16.47 -17.72
N VAL A 272 -20.77 -15.49 -17.91
CA VAL A 272 -21.63 -15.35 -19.10
C VAL A 272 -20.89 -14.61 -20.21
N SER A 273 -20.40 -13.39 -19.95
CA SER A 273 -19.65 -12.62 -20.95
C SER A 273 -18.19 -13.04 -21.07
N LYS A 274 -17.65 -13.71 -20.03
CA LYS A 274 -16.22 -14.03 -19.86
C LYS A 274 -15.32 -12.82 -19.73
N GLU A 275 -15.91 -11.68 -19.35
CA GLU A 275 -15.21 -10.41 -19.17
C GLU A 275 -15.09 -10.07 -17.68
N GLN A 276 -14.02 -9.35 -17.33
CA GLN A 276 -13.84 -8.79 -16.00
C GLN A 276 -14.83 -7.65 -15.74
N THR A 277 -15.41 -7.59 -14.55
CA THR A 277 -16.29 -6.48 -14.18
C THR A 277 -15.51 -5.19 -13.95
N THR A 278 -16.08 -4.08 -14.41
CA THR A 278 -15.56 -2.72 -14.26
C THR A 278 -16.46 -1.87 -13.37
N GLN A 279 -16.10 -0.60 -13.13
CA GLN A 279 -16.97 0.33 -12.39
C GLN A 279 -18.31 0.57 -13.12
N ASP A 280 -18.25 0.66 -14.45
CA ASP A 280 -19.41 0.86 -15.34
C ASP A 280 -20.23 -0.42 -15.53
N ASN A 281 -19.54 -1.56 -15.63
CA ASN A 281 -20.13 -2.90 -15.74
C ASN A 281 -19.86 -3.76 -14.49
N PRO A 282 -20.45 -3.42 -13.33
CA PRO A 282 -20.14 -4.07 -12.06
C PRO A 282 -20.76 -5.47 -11.94
N ALA A 283 -20.28 -6.23 -10.97
CA ALA A 283 -20.89 -7.49 -10.56
C ALA A 283 -22.28 -7.26 -9.93
N MET A 284 -23.28 -7.99 -10.41
CA MET A 284 -24.66 -7.98 -9.96
C MET A 284 -25.02 -9.36 -9.40
N MET A 285 -25.41 -9.39 -8.13
CA MET A 285 -25.96 -10.58 -7.48
C MET A 285 -27.44 -10.72 -7.84
N LEU A 286 -27.81 -11.85 -8.42
CA LEU A 286 -29.20 -12.24 -8.65
C LEU A 286 -29.84 -12.67 -7.32
N HIS A 287 -31.18 -12.68 -7.24
CA HIS A 287 -31.86 -13.09 -6.00
C HIS A 287 -31.56 -14.53 -5.57
N CYS A 288 -31.15 -15.38 -6.51
CA CYS A 288 -30.73 -16.76 -6.24
C CYS A 288 -29.29 -16.86 -5.70
N GLY A 289 -28.58 -15.73 -5.53
CA GLY A 289 -27.20 -15.66 -5.03
C GLY A 289 -26.10 -15.79 -6.09
N HIS A 290 -26.44 -16.15 -7.33
CA HIS A 290 -25.46 -16.18 -8.43
C HIS A 290 -25.10 -14.76 -8.88
N VAL A 291 -23.88 -14.59 -9.38
CA VAL A 291 -23.33 -13.29 -9.76
C VAL A 291 -23.04 -13.26 -11.26
N ILE A 292 -23.41 -12.18 -11.93
CA ILE A 292 -23.09 -11.88 -13.35
C ILE A 292 -22.81 -10.38 -13.50
N CYS A 293 -22.19 -9.93 -14.60
CA CYS A 293 -22.03 -8.49 -14.83
C CYS A 293 -23.37 -7.80 -15.18
N ARG A 294 -23.43 -6.48 -14.98
CA ARG A 294 -24.63 -5.66 -15.23
C ARG A 294 -25.12 -5.77 -16.66
N GLU A 295 -24.23 -5.68 -17.64
CA GLU A 295 -24.60 -5.78 -19.06
C GLU A 295 -25.14 -7.16 -19.39
N SER A 296 -24.52 -8.23 -18.88
CA SER A 296 -25.06 -9.59 -19.03
C SER A 296 -26.46 -9.70 -18.43
N LEU A 297 -26.69 -9.11 -17.25
CA LEU A 297 -28.02 -9.08 -16.64
C LEU A 297 -29.04 -8.31 -17.49
N GLN A 298 -28.66 -7.15 -18.03
CA GLN A 298 -29.52 -6.38 -18.92
C GLN A 298 -29.86 -7.16 -20.20
N ASN A 299 -28.88 -7.82 -20.81
CA ASN A 299 -29.05 -8.60 -22.03
C ASN A 299 -29.96 -9.83 -21.85
N ILE A 300 -29.93 -10.49 -20.69
CA ILE A 300 -30.82 -11.64 -20.40
C ILE A 300 -32.20 -11.23 -19.88
N THR A 301 -32.40 -9.95 -19.54
CA THR A 301 -33.67 -9.44 -19.02
C THR A 301 -34.65 -9.15 -20.16
N LYS A 302 -35.84 -9.75 -20.09
CA LYS A 302 -36.96 -9.49 -21.01
C LYS A 302 -38.16 -9.01 -20.21
N ALA A 303 -38.72 -7.85 -20.57
CA ALA A 303 -39.89 -7.27 -19.88
C ALA A 303 -39.74 -7.26 -18.34
N ALA A 304 -38.59 -6.79 -17.86
CA ALA A 304 -38.18 -6.70 -16.44
C ALA A 304 -37.97 -8.04 -15.69
N ARG A 305 -38.08 -9.19 -16.37
CA ARG A 305 -37.79 -10.52 -15.79
C ARG A 305 -36.55 -11.14 -16.43
N TYR A 306 -35.79 -11.90 -15.67
CA TYR A 306 -34.65 -12.67 -16.16
C TYR A 306 -34.73 -14.13 -15.71
N LYS A 307 -34.03 -15.00 -16.42
CA LYS A 307 -33.75 -16.39 -15.99
C LYS A 307 -32.27 -16.49 -15.61
N CYS A 308 -31.96 -17.08 -14.47
CA CYS A 308 -30.56 -17.28 -14.10
C CYS A 308 -29.89 -18.24 -15.09
N PRO A 309 -28.68 -17.93 -15.59
CA PRO A 309 -27.95 -18.84 -16.47
C PRO A 309 -27.37 -20.07 -15.75
N TYR A 310 -27.26 -20.05 -14.42
CA TYR A 310 -26.68 -21.13 -13.61
C TYR A 310 -27.71 -22.02 -12.91
N CYS A 311 -28.96 -21.59 -12.82
CA CYS A 311 -29.99 -22.31 -12.09
C CYS A 311 -31.39 -22.05 -12.67
N PRO A 312 -32.40 -22.89 -12.37
CA PRO A 312 -33.72 -22.75 -12.98
C PRO A 312 -34.54 -21.57 -12.47
N THR A 313 -33.99 -20.78 -11.53
CA THR A 313 -34.72 -19.71 -10.85
C THR A 313 -34.85 -18.46 -11.73
N GLU A 314 -36.03 -17.86 -11.71
CA GLU A 314 -36.34 -16.62 -12.44
C GLU A 314 -36.52 -15.45 -11.47
N GLY A 315 -36.14 -14.25 -11.89
CA GLY A 315 -36.15 -13.06 -11.04
C GLY A 315 -36.64 -11.80 -11.75
N GLN A 316 -36.83 -10.72 -10.99
CA GLN A 316 -37.02 -9.39 -11.54
C GLN A 316 -35.75 -8.58 -11.44
N LEU A 317 -35.51 -7.69 -12.41
CA LEU A 317 -34.30 -6.85 -12.46
C LEU A 317 -34.08 -6.04 -11.16
N LYS A 318 -35.17 -5.59 -10.54
CA LYS A 318 -35.17 -4.82 -9.29
C LYS A 318 -34.64 -5.60 -8.08
N ASP A 319 -34.67 -6.93 -8.13
CA ASP A 319 -34.23 -7.80 -7.04
C ASP A 319 -32.72 -8.08 -7.12
N ALA A 320 -32.06 -7.64 -8.20
CA ALA A 320 -30.62 -7.78 -8.35
C ALA A 320 -29.88 -6.68 -7.58
N ILE A 321 -28.85 -7.07 -6.84
CA ILE A 321 -28.07 -6.18 -5.98
C ILE A 321 -26.68 -6.01 -6.56
N LYS A 322 -26.23 -4.76 -6.71
CA LYS A 322 -24.83 -4.47 -7.09
C LYS A 322 -23.91 -4.90 -5.93
N ILE A 323 -22.96 -5.77 -6.23
CA ILE A 323 -21.90 -6.11 -5.29
C ILE A 323 -20.85 -5.00 -5.33
N LYS A 324 -20.41 -4.58 -4.14
CA LYS A 324 -19.21 -3.75 -3.96
C LYS A 324 -18.20 -4.62 -3.22
N PHE A 325 -17.05 -4.79 -3.84
CA PHE A 325 -15.88 -5.41 -3.26
C PHE A 325 -15.08 -4.38 -2.46
#